data_AF-A0AAQ2UE72-F1
#
_entry.id   AF-A0AAQ2UE72-F1
#
_cell.length_a   1.000
_cell.length_b   1.000
_cell.length_c   1.000
_cell.angle_alpha   90.00
_cell.angle_beta   90.00
_cell.angle_gamma   90.00
#
_symmetry.space_group_name_H-M   'P 1'
#
loop_
_entity.id
_entity.type
_entity.pdbx_description
1 polymer ?
#
loop_
_entity_poly.entity_id
_entity_poly.type
_entity_poly.pdbx_seq_one_letter_code
_entity_poly.pdbx_strand_id
1 'polypeptide(L)'
;MASLMEELLDVLGKEEKQYQELITLATEKTDAVVQGNIEHLTDVTTREQDAASVLLNLSNKRNRVLTDMATVLGQSPEEMTITKMIGYLNKQPKEQEALTRQRDRLLEAGAKMQQLNRQNEALLKQALEMVEFDLTLLRSTRQAPETANYDKNAYNTGDILGSSGFDAKQ
;
A
#
# COMPACT_ATOMS: atom_id res chain seq x y z
N MET A 1 -9.26 24.32 27.54
CA MET A 1 -7.84 24.13 27.16
C MET A 1 -7.31 22.77 27.60
N ALA A 2 -7.26 22.44 28.91
CA ALA A 2 -6.75 21.13 29.36
C ALA A 2 -7.49 19.92 28.74
N SER A 3 -8.83 19.94 28.74
CA SER A 3 -9.65 18.87 28.14
C SER A 3 -9.44 18.70 26.62
N LEU A 4 -9.32 19.80 25.87
CA LEU A 4 -9.05 19.72 24.42
C LEU A 4 -7.67 19.14 24.12
N MET A 5 -6.71 19.41 25.00
CA MET A 5 -5.34 18.93 24.84
C MET A 5 -5.21 17.44 25.12
N GLU A 6 -5.85 16.94 26.16
CA GLU A 6 -5.95 15.50 26.41
C GLU A 6 -6.63 14.80 25.23
N GLU A 7 -7.69 15.41 24.68
CA GLU A 7 -8.36 14.89 23.49
C GLU A 7 -7.44 14.87 22.26
N LEU A 8 -6.66 15.94 22.02
CA LEU A 8 -5.71 15.97 20.92
C LEU A 8 -4.65 14.87 21.08
N LEU A 9 -4.07 14.72 22.28
CA LEU A 9 -3.08 13.68 22.56
C LEU A 9 -3.65 12.26 22.38
N ASP A 10 -4.88 12.02 22.83
CA ASP A 10 -5.57 10.73 22.61
C ASP A 10 -5.78 10.44 21.12
N VAL A 11 -6.23 11.44 20.35
CA VAL A 11 -6.40 11.28 18.89
C VAL A 11 -5.07 11.00 18.21
N LEU A 12 -4.03 11.77 18.51
CA LEU A 12 -2.69 11.55 17.94
C LEU A 12 -2.10 10.19 18.35
N GLY A 13 -2.39 9.72 19.57
CA GLY A 13 -2.02 8.38 20.04
C GLY A 13 -2.71 7.26 19.26
N LYS A 14 -3.99 7.44 18.94
CA LYS A 14 -4.76 6.50 18.11
C LYS A 14 -4.29 6.53 16.66
N GLU A 15 -4.01 7.70 16.11
CA GLU A 15 -3.43 7.84 14.76
C GLU A 15 -2.10 7.08 14.66
N GLU A 16 -1.21 7.20 15.66
CA GLU A 16 0.09 6.52 15.68
C GLU A 16 -0.09 4.99 15.63
N LYS A 17 -0.99 4.45 16.46
CA LYS A 17 -1.30 3.02 16.45
C LYS A 17 -1.86 2.56 15.10
N GLN A 18 -2.73 3.36 14.50
CA GLN A 18 -3.30 3.04 13.19
C GLN A 18 -2.23 3.04 12.09
N TYR A 19 -1.28 3.98 12.13
CA TYR A 19 -0.12 3.96 11.24
C TYR A 19 0.77 2.72 11.45
N GLN A 20 1.00 2.31 12.69
CA GLN A 20 1.78 1.09 12.98
C GLN A 20 1.10 -0.19 12.46
N GLU A 21 -0.22 -0.25 12.54
CA GLU A 21 -1.01 -1.34 11.94
C GLU A 21 -0.88 -1.33 10.41
N LEU A 22 -1.06 -0.17 9.77
CA LEU A 22 -0.87 -0.02 8.31
C LEU A 22 0.55 -0.41 7.86
N ILE A 23 1.58 -0.08 8.63
CA ILE A 23 2.97 -0.49 8.36
C ILE A 23 3.11 -2.02 8.39
N THR A 24 2.45 -2.68 9.35
CA THR A 24 2.45 -4.14 9.46
C THR A 24 1.75 -4.77 8.26
N LEU A 25 0.55 -4.28 7.93
CA LEU A 25 -0.22 -4.72 6.76
C LEU A 25 0.55 -4.49 5.45
N ALA A 26 1.24 -3.36 5.31
CA ALA A 26 2.07 -3.09 4.15
C ALA A 26 3.23 -4.10 4.01
N THR A 27 3.77 -4.60 5.12
CA THR A 27 4.80 -5.65 5.09
C THR A 27 4.20 -7.01 4.73
N GLU A 28 3.05 -7.37 5.30
CA GLU A 28 2.28 -8.58 4.93
C GLU A 28 1.93 -8.58 3.43
N LYS A 29 1.62 -7.39 2.89
CA LYS A 29 1.35 -7.19 1.45
C LYS A 29 2.60 -7.47 0.60
N THR A 30 3.77 -7.00 1.02
CA THR A 30 5.05 -7.31 0.37
C THR A 30 5.25 -8.82 0.26
N ASP A 31 5.05 -9.54 1.37
CA ASP A 31 5.23 -10.99 1.41
C ASP A 31 4.23 -11.73 0.50
N ALA A 32 2.96 -11.29 0.51
CA ALA A 32 1.92 -11.86 -0.35
C ALA A 32 2.24 -11.71 -1.85
N VAL A 33 2.76 -10.54 -2.25
CA VAL A 33 3.16 -10.26 -3.64
C VAL A 33 4.35 -11.12 -4.05
N VAL A 34 5.36 -11.25 -3.19
CA VAL A 34 6.55 -12.07 -3.46
C VAL A 34 6.18 -13.56 -3.59
N GLN A 35 5.23 -14.05 -2.79
CA GLN A 35 4.76 -15.43 -2.84
C GLN A 35 3.74 -15.70 -3.97
N GLY A 36 3.23 -14.65 -4.64
CA GLY A 36 2.16 -14.78 -5.64
C GLY A 36 0.82 -15.25 -5.04
N ASN A 37 0.60 -15.05 -3.74
CA ASN A 37 -0.62 -15.50 -3.06
C ASN A 37 -1.73 -14.45 -3.19
N ILE A 38 -2.61 -14.62 -4.19
CA ILE A 38 -3.70 -13.69 -4.50
C ILE A 38 -4.77 -13.65 -3.39
N GLU A 39 -5.04 -14.77 -2.72
CA GLU A 39 -6.03 -14.85 -1.65
C GLU A 39 -5.57 -14.02 -0.45
N HIS A 40 -4.33 -14.22 0.00
CA HIS A 40 -3.74 -13.45 1.09
C HIS A 40 -3.56 -11.97 0.72
N LEU A 41 -3.18 -11.67 -0.53
CA LEU A 41 -3.09 -10.30 -1.02
C LEU A 41 -4.44 -9.57 -0.96
N THR A 42 -5.53 -10.27 -1.26
CA THR A 42 -6.89 -9.71 -1.20
C THR A 42 -7.29 -9.42 0.24
N ASP A 43 -7.09 -10.36 1.17
CA ASP A 43 -7.38 -10.18 2.59
C ASP A 43 -6.62 -8.98 3.21
N VAL A 44 -5.30 -8.93 2.99
CA VAL A 44 -4.47 -7.83 3.48
C VAL A 44 -4.91 -6.49 2.90
N THR A 45 -5.32 -6.46 1.62
CA THR A 45 -5.80 -5.23 0.98
C THR A 45 -7.13 -4.77 1.58
N THR A 46 -8.05 -5.68 1.92
CA THR A 46 -9.29 -5.32 2.61
C THR A 46 -9.02 -4.75 3.99
N ARG A 47 -8.14 -5.41 4.78
CA ARG A 47 -7.74 -4.91 6.11
C ARG A 47 -7.05 -3.55 6.02
N GLU A 48 -6.23 -3.31 5.00
CA GLU A 48 -5.59 -2.02 4.73
C GLU A 48 -6.64 -0.92 4.48
N GLN A 49 -7.71 -1.21 3.73
CA GLN A 49 -8.80 -0.25 3.48
C GLN A 49 -9.59 0.11 4.74
N ASP A 50 -9.87 -0.88 5.59
CA ASP A 50 -10.55 -0.66 6.88
C ASP A 50 -9.68 0.21 7.80
N ALA A 51 -8.40 -0.13 7.93
CA ALA A 51 -7.42 0.63 8.70
C ALA A 51 -7.27 2.08 8.18
N ALA A 52 -7.24 2.27 6.86
CA ALA A 52 -7.17 3.60 6.24
C ALA A 52 -8.44 4.42 6.50
N SER A 53 -9.61 3.78 6.51
CA SER A 53 -10.89 4.43 6.82
C SER A 53 -10.94 4.91 8.28
N VAL A 54 -10.43 4.10 9.22
CA VAL A 54 -10.29 4.50 10.63
C VAL A 54 -9.33 5.68 10.76
N LEU A 55 -8.18 5.65 10.08
CA LEU A 55 -7.20 6.74 10.09
C LEU A 55 -7.79 8.04 9.56
N LEU A 56 -8.58 7.99 8.48
CA LEU A 56 -9.26 9.17 7.94
C LEU A 56 -10.22 9.81 8.96
N ASN A 57 -10.98 8.98 9.69
CA ASN A 57 -11.88 9.46 10.73
C ASN A 57 -11.12 10.12 11.89
N LEU A 58 -9.97 9.55 12.30
CA LEU A 58 -9.10 10.12 13.31
C LEU A 58 -8.50 11.47 12.85
N SER A 59 -8.06 11.56 11.60
CA SER A 59 -7.53 12.81 11.02
C SER A 59 -8.59 13.91 10.96
N ASN A 60 -9.84 13.56 10.63
CA ASN A 60 -10.96 14.50 10.69
C ASN A 60 -11.22 14.96 12.13
N LYS A 61 -11.16 14.04 13.10
CA LYS A 61 -11.31 14.38 14.52
C LYS A 61 -10.17 15.30 15.00
N ARG A 62 -8.92 15.01 14.63
CA ARG A 62 -7.75 15.85 14.93
C ARG A 62 -7.95 17.27 14.40
N ASN A 63 -8.38 17.41 13.15
CA ASN A 63 -8.62 18.72 12.55
C ASN A 63 -9.73 19.50 13.29
N ARG A 64 -10.81 18.83 13.73
CA ARG A 64 -11.85 19.47 14.56
C ARG A 64 -11.28 19.97 15.88
N VAL A 65 -10.52 19.14 16.59
CA VAL A 65 -9.91 19.53 17.87
C VAL A 65 -8.94 20.71 17.68
N LEU A 66 -8.15 20.71 16.60
CA LEU A 66 -7.28 21.84 16.26
C LEU A 66 -8.07 23.14 15.99
N THR A 67 -9.20 23.05 15.29
CA THR A 67 -10.11 24.18 15.04
C THR A 67 -10.69 24.73 16.34
N ASP A 68 -11.15 23.86 17.24
CA ASP A 68 -11.71 24.26 18.54
C ASP A 68 -10.63 24.93 19.40
N MET A 69 -9.42 24.37 19.42
CA MET A 69 -8.29 25.00 20.11
C MET A 69 -7.90 26.36 19.51
N ALA A 70 -7.88 26.49 18.18
CA ALA A 70 -7.58 27.76 17.52
C ALA A 70 -8.60 28.83 17.94
N THR A 71 -9.88 28.46 18.00
CA THR A 71 -10.96 29.33 18.45
C THR A 71 -10.75 29.79 19.91
N VAL A 72 -10.39 28.87 20.81
CA VAL A 72 -10.12 29.21 22.22
C VAL A 72 -8.87 30.10 22.37
N LEU A 73 -7.89 29.96 21.48
CA LEU A 73 -6.68 30.79 21.44
C LEU A 73 -6.85 32.11 20.66
N GLY A 74 -8.04 32.37 20.10
CA GLY A 74 -8.31 33.54 19.28
C GLY A 74 -7.49 33.61 17.98
N GLN A 75 -7.10 32.45 17.43
CA GLN A 75 -6.32 32.32 16.19
C GLN A 75 -7.21 31.85 15.03
N SER A 76 -6.75 32.05 13.79
CA SER A 76 -7.43 31.49 12.62
C SER A 76 -7.30 29.95 12.59
N PRO A 77 -8.40 29.20 12.49
CA PRO A 77 -8.37 27.73 12.36
C PRO A 77 -7.73 27.24 11.07
N GLU A 78 -7.84 28.00 9.99
CA GLU A 78 -7.47 27.60 8.62
C GLU A 78 -5.96 27.37 8.47
N GLU A 79 -5.17 28.12 9.25
CA GLU A 79 -3.72 27.99 9.23
C GLU A 79 -3.16 27.26 10.47
N MET A 80 -4.02 26.71 11.32
CA MET A 80 -3.59 26.11 12.57
C MET A 80 -2.96 24.74 12.31
N THR A 81 -1.72 24.56 12.78
CA THR A 81 -0.99 23.29 12.72
C THR A 81 -0.57 22.85 14.11
N ILE A 82 -0.27 21.57 14.31
CA ILE A 82 0.26 21.06 15.59
C ILE A 82 1.53 21.83 15.98
N THR A 83 2.40 22.16 15.02
CA THR A 83 3.62 22.93 15.26
C THR A 83 3.32 24.34 15.77
N LYS A 84 2.37 25.05 15.14
CA LYS A 84 1.93 26.36 15.64
C LYS A 84 1.28 26.25 17.02
N MET A 85 0.45 25.22 17.24
CA MET A 85 -0.18 24.94 18.54
C MET A 85 0.85 24.77 19.67
N ILE A 86 1.88 23.97 19.43
CA ILE A 86 3.02 23.78 20.35
C ILE A 86 3.69 25.12 20.67
N GLY A 87 3.80 26.03 19.70
CA GLY A 87 4.35 27.37 19.89
C GLY A 87 3.46 28.32 20.70
N TYR A 88 2.15 28.10 20.76
CA TYR A 88 1.24 28.88 21.62
C TYR A 88 1.18 28.35 23.06
N LEU A 89 1.64 27.12 23.29
CA LEU A 89 1.65 26.45 24.60
C LEU A 89 2.89 26.78 25.46
N ASN A 90 3.59 27.89 25.20
CA ASN A 90 4.84 28.27 25.89
C ASN A 90 4.77 28.33 27.43
N LYS A 91 3.57 28.37 28.01
CA LYS A 91 3.36 28.38 29.47
C LYS A 91 3.14 26.97 30.07
N GLN A 92 3.19 25.91 29.26
CA GLN A 92 2.86 24.52 29.60
C GLN A 92 3.91 23.57 29.00
N PRO A 93 5.10 23.48 29.63
CA PRO A 93 6.25 22.77 29.04
C PRO A 93 6.06 21.24 28.97
N LYS A 94 5.34 20.64 29.93
CA LYS A 94 5.11 19.19 29.94
C LYS A 94 4.23 18.76 28.76
N GLU A 95 3.20 19.54 28.53
CA GLU A 95 2.22 19.38 27.46
C GLU A 95 2.86 19.61 26.08
N GLN A 96 3.72 20.63 26.00
CA GLN A 96 4.50 20.94 24.82
C GLN A 96 5.44 19.78 24.44
N GLU A 97 6.13 19.20 25.42
CA GLU A 97 7.01 18.05 25.24
C GLU A 97 6.22 16.81 24.78
N ALA A 98 5.09 16.52 25.43
CA ALA A 98 4.23 15.40 25.06
C ALA A 98 3.72 15.51 23.61
N LEU A 99 3.21 16.68 23.20
CA LEU A 99 2.75 16.93 21.84
C LEU A 99 3.88 16.87 20.81
N THR A 100 5.06 17.41 21.17
CA THR A 100 6.26 17.36 20.31
C THR A 100 6.66 15.92 20.05
N ARG A 101 6.78 15.11 21.11
CA ARG A 101 7.13 13.70 21.00
C ARG A 101 6.10 12.93 20.17
N GLN A 102 4.82 13.19 20.38
CA GLN A 102 3.74 12.50 19.66
C GLN A 102 3.73 12.88 18.17
N ARG A 103 3.92 14.16 17.86
CA ARG A 103 4.07 14.64 16.48
C ARG A 103 5.24 13.98 15.78
N ASP A 104 6.40 13.91 16.43
CA ASP A 104 7.61 13.36 15.82
C ASP A 104 7.44 11.87 15.50
N ARG A 105 6.82 11.10 16.40
CA ARG A 105 6.44 9.70 16.15
C ARG A 105 5.49 9.53 14.98
N LEU A 106 4.47 10.39 14.88
CA LEU A 106 3.54 10.38 13.76
C LEU A 106 4.22 10.69 12.43
N LEU A 107 5.14 11.67 12.42
CA LEU A 107 5.92 11.99 11.23
C LEU A 107 6.82 10.82 10.80
N GLU A 108 7.47 10.16 11.76
CA GLU A 108 8.29 8.97 11.50
C GLU A 108 7.43 7.81 10.94
N ALA A 109 6.30 7.51 11.59
CA ALA A 109 5.39 6.46 11.14
C ALA A 109 4.81 6.77 9.74
N GLY A 110 4.43 8.02 9.48
CA GLY A 110 3.96 8.47 8.18
C GLY A 110 5.01 8.35 7.08
N ALA A 111 6.26 8.74 7.37
CA ALA A 111 7.38 8.59 6.43
C ALA A 111 7.66 7.11 6.10
N LYS A 112 7.67 6.24 7.13
CA LYS A 112 7.85 4.80 6.95
C LYS A 112 6.72 4.19 6.11
N MET A 113 5.47 4.56 6.38
CA MET A 113 4.33 4.09 5.58
C MET A 113 4.42 4.54 4.12
N GLN A 114 4.82 5.79 3.88
CA GLN A 114 5.01 6.30 2.52
C GLN A 114 6.12 5.54 1.77
N GLN A 115 7.21 5.20 2.45
CA GLN A 115 8.29 4.39 1.89
C GLN A 115 7.79 2.99 1.52
N LEU A 116 7.10 2.30 2.42
CA LEU A 116 6.57 0.96 2.18
C LEU A 116 5.54 0.95 1.04
N ASN A 117 4.68 1.96 0.97
CA ASN A 117 3.70 2.07 -0.11
C ASN A 117 4.38 2.20 -1.48
N ARG A 118 5.41 3.06 -1.60
CA ARG A 118 6.21 3.17 -2.84
C ARG A 118 6.90 1.86 -3.22
N GLN A 119 7.43 1.13 -2.23
CA GLN A 119 8.06 -0.17 -2.45
C GLN A 119 7.04 -1.20 -2.95
N ASN A 120 5.87 -1.28 -2.31
CA ASN A 120 4.79 -2.18 -2.73
C ASN A 120 4.25 -1.85 -4.13
N GLU A 121 4.12 -0.56 -4.46
CA GLU A 121 3.73 -0.12 -5.80
C GLU A 121 4.75 -0.60 -6.86
N ALA A 122 6.05 -0.46 -6.58
CA ALA A 122 7.10 -0.92 -7.48
C ALA A 122 7.11 -2.45 -7.64
N LEU A 123 6.95 -3.19 -6.54
CA LEU A 123 6.89 -4.66 -6.55
C LEU A 123 5.68 -5.17 -7.33
N LEU A 124 4.51 -4.56 -7.16
CA LEU A 124 3.31 -4.91 -7.91
C LEU A 124 3.49 -4.66 -9.41
N LYS A 125 4.12 -3.53 -9.80
CA LYS A 125 4.45 -3.26 -11.21
C LYS A 125 5.38 -4.32 -11.78
N GLN A 126 6.44 -4.66 -11.05
CA GLN A 126 7.38 -5.70 -11.48
C GLN A 126 6.70 -7.08 -11.62
N ALA A 127 5.80 -7.43 -10.70
CA ALA A 127 5.03 -8.67 -10.78
C ALA A 127 4.11 -8.69 -12.02
N LEU A 128 3.48 -7.57 -12.36
CA LEU A 128 2.68 -7.43 -13.58
C LEU A 128 3.54 -7.56 -14.85
N GLU A 129 4.69 -6.90 -14.91
CA GLU A 129 5.64 -6.99 -16.03
C GLU A 129 6.11 -8.44 -16.26
N MET A 130 6.36 -9.20 -15.18
CA MET A 130 6.73 -10.61 -15.25
C MET A 130 5.60 -11.46 -15.86
N VAL A 131 4.36 -11.26 -15.42
CA VAL A 131 3.20 -11.96 -15.98
C VAL A 131 2.97 -11.61 -17.45
N GLU A 132 3.15 -10.34 -17.85
CA GLU A 132 3.05 -9.91 -19.24
C GLU A 132 4.14 -10.53 -20.13
N PHE A 133 5.36 -10.63 -19.61
CA PHE A 133 6.46 -11.33 -20.28
C PHE A 133 6.14 -12.82 -20.47
N ASP A 134 5.67 -13.51 -19.42
CA ASP A 134 5.30 -14.93 -19.50
C ASP A 134 4.16 -15.16 -20.51
N LEU A 135 3.15 -14.28 -20.53
CA LEU A 135 2.07 -14.32 -21.52
C LEU A 135 2.59 -14.13 -22.95
N THR A 136 3.56 -13.22 -23.13
CA THR A 136 4.19 -12.97 -24.44
C THR A 136 5.02 -14.18 -24.87
N LEU A 137 5.78 -14.78 -23.96
CA LEU A 137 6.52 -16.01 -24.21
C LEU A 137 5.58 -17.14 -24.61
N LEU A 138 4.49 -17.37 -23.88
CA LEU A 138 3.47 -18.39 -24.20
C LEU A 138 2.81 -18.17 -25.56
N ARG A 139 2.49 -16.91 -25.91
CA ARG A 139 1.98 -16.58 -27.26
C ARG A 139 3.03 -16.88 -28.33
N SER A 140 4.28 -16.52 -28.10
CA SER A 140 5.38 -16.78 -29.02
C SER A 140 5.74 -18.26 -29.15
N THR A 141 5.55 -19.09 -28.10
CA THR A 141 5.74 -20.55 -28.20
C THR A 141 4.61 -21.21 -28.97
N ARG A 142 3.38 -20.71 -28.83
CA ARG A 142 2.24 -21.13 -29.67
C ARG A 142 2.33 -20.64 -31.12
N GLN A 143 3.11 -19.58 -31.36
CA GLN A 143 3.41 -19.02 -32.68
C GLN A 143 4.79 -19.43 -33.19
N ALA A 144 5.53 -20.26 -32.45
CA ALA A 144 6.84 -20.73 -32.89
C ALA A 144 6.59 -21.48 -34.21
N PRO A 145 7.27 -21.08 -35.30
CA PRO A 145 7.01 -21.65 -36.61
C PRO A 145 7.19 -23.16 -36.52
N GLU A 146 6.22 -23.88 -37.08
CA GLU A 146 6.38 -25.30 -37.39
C GLU A 146 7.80 -25.47 -37.93
N THR A 147 8.62 -26.26 -37.23
CA THR A 147 9.94 -26.62 -37.75
C THR A 147 9.67 -27.14 -39.15
N ALA A 148 10.18 -26.43 -40.16
CA ALA A 148 9.89 -26.71 -41.54
C ALA A 148 10.32 -28.15 -41.85
N ASN A 149 9.34 -29.06 -41.80
CA ASN A 149 9.52 -30.45 -42.15
C ASN A 149 9.53 -30.47 -43.67
N TYR A 150 10.71 -30.28 -44.22
CA TYR A 150 10.94 -30.40 -45.64
C TYR A 150 10.99 -31.88 -46.01
N ASP A 151 10.17 -32.30 -46.97
CA ASP A 151 10.42 -33.55 -47.67
C ASP A 151 11.73 -33.43 -48.48
N LYS A 152 12.20 -34.54 -49.05
CA LYS A 152 13.43 -34.59 -49.86
C LYS A 152 13.42 -33.64 -51.09
N ASN A 153 12.26 -33.06 -51.41
CA ASN A 153 12.05 -32.12 -52.52
C ASN A 153 11.75 -30.68 -52.05
N ALA A 154 11.97 -30.37 -50.76
CA ALA A 154 11.83 -29.04 -50.18
C ALA A 154 10.43 -28.39 -50.27
N TYR A 155 9.36 -29.20 -50.37
CA TYR A 155 7.99 -28.69 -50.26
C TYR A 155 7.49 -28.69 -48.81
N ASN A 156 6.83 -27.59 -48.41
CA ASN A 156 6.17 -27.46 -47.11
C ASN A 156 4.90 -28.33 -47.09
N THR A 157 4.97 -29.50 -46.47
CA THR A 157 3.79 -30.26 -46.05
C THR A 157 3.26 -29.64 -44.76
N GLY A 158 2.35 -28.68 -44.89
CA GLY A 158 1.65 -28.02 -43.78
C GLY A 158 0.65 -28.96 -43.09
N ASP A 159 1.13 -30.10 -42.59
CA ASP A 159 0.36 -31.03 -41.79
C ASP A 159 0.59 -30.73 -40.32
N ILE A 160 -0.42 -30.14 -39.70
CA ILE A 160 -0.50 -29.96 -38.26
C ILE A 160 -0.48 -31.38 -37.68
N LEU A 161 0.49 -31.70 -36.83
CA LEU A 161 0.56 -32.96 -36.07
C LEU A 161 -0.60 -33.04 -35.06
N GLY A 162 -1.81 -33.22 -35.60
CA GLY A 162 -3.03 -33.55 -34.90
C GLY A 162 -3.10 -35.05 -34.73
N SER A 163 -2.93 -35.50 -33.48
CA SER A 163 -3.81 -36.50 -32.86
C SER A 163 -4.38 -37.58 -33.82
N SER A 164 -3.54 -38.45 -34.37
CA SER A 164 -4.00 -39.69 -34.99
C SER A 164 -3.49 -40.86 -34.16
N GLY A 165 -4.41 -41.48 -33.43
CA GLY A 165 -4.16 -42.57 -32.50
C GLY A 165 -3.49 -43.75 -33.20
N PHE A 166 -2.40 -44.23 -32.61
CA PHE A 166 -1.73 -45.44 -33.03
C PHE A 166 -2.52 -46.65 -32.47
N ASP A 167 -3.46 -47.18 -33.25
CA ASP A 167 -4.09 -48.49 -33.01
C ASP A 167 -3.18 -49.58 -33.61
N ALA A 168 -2.35 -50.20 -32.75
CA ALA A 168 -1.54 -51.34 -33.13
C ALA A 168 -2.29 -52.64 -32.80
N LYS A 169 -3.10 -53.11 -33.75
CA LYS A 169 -3.51 -54.53 -33.80
C LYS A 169 -2.43 -55.35 -34.48
N GLN A 170 -1.86 -56.29 -33.73
CA GLN A 170 -1.30 -57.55 -34.27
C GLN A 170 -2.24 -58.69 -33.88
#